data_AF-A0A957JWY2-F1
#
_entry.id   AF-A0A957JWY2-F1
#
_cell.length_a   1.000
_cell.length_b   1.000
_cell.length_c   1.000
_cell.angle_alpha   90.00
_cell.angle_beta   90.00
_cell.angle_gamma   90.00
#
_symmetry.space_group_name_H-M   'P 1'
#
loop_
_entity.id
_entity.type
_entity.pdbx_description
1 polymer ?
#
loop_
_entity_poly.entity_id
_entity_poly.type
_entity_poly.pdbx_seq_one_letter_code
_entity_poly.pdbx_strand_id
1 'polypeptide(L)'
;MQKYSLPYLIVLAVVFIGTLWDGFTTLYGSYVIFRDEPWALQNVVSLRDLEPRAALVALIFALLLLAFLLLARPILQAEMTPVATLLKFCLALAIGYDLFTSWLGNAHFLFRQQPTENVLLLDLFLLGLTVFVSACTLLTSFLVLDSSSRLPLAAAS
;
A
#
# COMPACT_ATOMS: atom_id res chain seq x y z
N MET A 1 -1.69 -27.74 -17.57
CA MET A 1 -2.18 -26.37 -17.30
C MET A 1 -3.21 -26.45 -16.19
N GLN A 2 -2.89 -25.95 -14.99
CA GLN A 2 -3.88 -25.83 -13.91
C GLN A 2 -4.91 -24.76 -14.32
N LYS A 3 -6.19 -25.11 -14.41
CA LYS A 3 -7.25 -24.14 -14.66
C LYS A 3 -7.63 -23.49 -13.33
N TYR A 4 -7.34 -22.21 -13.17
CA TYR A 4 -7.85 -21.42 -12.05
C TYR A 4 -9.38 -21.32 -12.15
N SER A 5 -10.08 -21.40 -11.02
CA SER A 5 -11.52 -21.19 -10.98
C SER A 5 -11.86 -19.71 -11.19
N LEU A 6 -13.02 -19.41 -11.78
CA LEU A 6 -13.48 -18.03 -11.98
C LEU A 6 -13.46 -17.20 -10.67
N PRO A 7 -13.90 -17.73 -9.50
CA PRO A 7 -13.80 -17.01 -8.23
C PRO A 7 -12.36 -16.64 -7.86
N TYR A 8 -11.39 -17.53 -8.09
CA TYR A 8 -10.00 -17.26 -7.81
C TYR A 8 -9.44 -16.12 -8.67
N LEU A 9 -9.79 -16.10 -9.96
CA LEU A 9 -9.38 -15.02 -10.88
C LEU A 9 -9.96 -13.66 -10.47
N ILE A 10 -11.22 -13.63 -9.98
CA ILE A 10 -11.85 -12.42 -9.47
C ILE A 10 -11.09 -11.90 -8.24
N VAL A 11 -10.78 -12.78 -7.28
CA VAL A 11 -10.00 -12.40 -6.08
C VAL A 11 -8.64 -11.82 -6.46
N LEU A 12 -7.94 -12.44 -7.41
CA LEU A 12 -6.63 -11.98 -7.86
C LEU A 12 -6.72 -10.60 -8.53
N ALA A 13 -7.76 -10.36 -9.34
CA ALA A 13 -8.00 -9.06 -9.94
C ALA A 13 -8.29 -7.97 -8.89
N VAL A 14 -9.12 -8.27 -7.88
CA VAL A 14 -9.45 -7.34 -6.78
C VAL A 14 -8.19 -6.99 -5.98
N VAL A 15 -7.39 -8.00 -5.60
CA VAL A 15 -6.14 -7.78 -4.85
C VAL A 15 -5.17 -6.94 -5.66
N PHE A 16 -4.99 -7.23 -6.96
CA PHE A 16 -4.09 -6.47 -7.82
C PHE A 16 -4.52 -5.00 -7.96
N ILE A 17 -5.81 -4.74 -8.22
CA ILE A 17 -6.35 -3.38 -8.31
C ILE A 17 -6.21 -2.66 -6.97
N GLY A 18 -6.49 -3.36 -5.86
CA GLY A 18 -6.32 -2.82 -4.51
C GLY A 18 -4.88 -2.41 -4.22
N THR A 19 -3.89 -3.24 -4.58
CA THR A 19 -2.46 -2.92 -4.44
C THR A 19 -2.04 -1.74 -5.29
N LEU A 20 -2.54 -1.61 -6.52
CA LEU A 20 -2.24 -0.45 -7.37
C LEU A 20 -2.83 0.84 -6.77
N TRP A 21 -4.05 0.77 -6.25
CA TRP A 21 -4.70 1.90 -5.60
C TRP A 21 -3.95 2.32 -4.32
N ASP A 22 -3.62 1.36 -3.47
CA ASP A 22 -2.84 1.59 -2.24
C ASP A 22 -1.48 2.21 -2.54
N GLY A 23 -0.71 1.65 -3.49
CA GLY A 23 0.56 2.24 -3.90
C GLY A 23 0.43 3.67 -4.45
N PHE A 24 -0.67 3.97 -5.15
CA PHE A 24 -0.98 5.32 -5.61
C PHE A 24 -1.30 6.28 -4.46
N THR A 25 -2.11 5.87 -3.49
CA THR A 25 -2.47 6.70 -2.33
C THR A 25 -1.31 6.90 -1.36
N THR A 26 -0.50 5.87 -1.16
CA THR A 26 0.77 5.94 -0.40
C THR A 26 1.74 6.90 -1.06
N LEU A 27 1.93 6.82 -2.39
CA LEU A 27 2.77 7.76 -3.13
C LEU A 27 2.32 9.21 -2.92
N TYR A 28 1.02 9.47 -3.05
CA TYR A 28 0.46 10.80 -2.83
C TYR A 28 0.63 11.25 -1.37
N GLY A 29 0.32 10.40 -0.40
CA GLY A 29 0.48 10.70 1.03
C GLY A 29 1.94 11.01 1.39
N SER A 30 2.89 10.23 0.88
CA SER A 30 4.32 10.51 1.03
C SER A 30 4.71 11.84 0.41
N TYR A 31 4.18 12.18 -0.76
CA TYR A 31 4.42 13.47 -1.40
C TYR A 31 3.92 14.64 -0.54
N VAL A 32 2.74 14.51 0.08
CA VAL A 32 2.21 15.52 1.03
C VAL A 32 3.13 15.67 2.24
N ILE A 33 3.69 14.57 2.76
CA ILE A 33 4.61 14.60 3.91
C ILE A 33 5.96 15.25 3.56
N PHE A 34 6.52 14.96 2.38
CA PHE A 34 7.85 15.43 1.99
C PHE A 34 7.88 16.84 1.43
N ARG A 35 6.73 17.43 1.15
CA ARG A 35 6.63 18.86 0.90
C ARG A 35 6.67 19.58 2.25
N ASP A 36 7.47 20.64 2.37
CA ASP A 36 7.79 21.38 3.61
C ASP A 36 6.58 22.04 4.35
N GLU A 37 5.34 21.62 4.08
CA GLU A 37 4.13 22.02 4.80
C GLU A 37 3.33 20.79 5.32
N PRO A 38 3.83 20.06 6.34
CA PRO A 38 3.12 18.92 6.93
C PRO A 38 1.72 19.27 7.49
N TRP A 39 1.47 20.56 7.75
CA TRP A 39 0.23 21.11 8.29
C TRP A 39 -0.77 21.55 7.21
N ALA A 40 -0.38 21.48 5.93
CA ALA A 40 -1.24 21.77 4.78
C ALA A 40 -2.17 20.60 4.41
N LEU A 41 -2.53 19.74 5.36
CA LEU A 41 -3.56 18.69 5.21
C LEU A 41 -4.92 19.23 4.71
N GLN A 42 -5.13 20.55 4.81
CA GLN A 42 -6.33 21.24 4.36
C GLN A 42 -6.17 21.90 2.98
N ASN A 43 -4.94 22.10 2.49
CA ASN A 43 -4.70 22.81 1.24
C ASN A 43 -4.51 21.82 0.10
N VAL A 44 -5.55 21.78 -0.73
CA VAL A 44 -5.64 21.20 -2.07
C VAL A 44 -4.31 21.38 -2.82
N VAL A 45 -3.46 20.36 -2.87
CA VAL A 45 -2.33 20.37 -3.81
C VAL A 45 -2.91 20.19 -5.22
N SER A 46 -2.73 21.20 -6.06
CA SER A 46 -2.92 21.08 -7.49
C SER A 46 -1.74 20.28 -8.05
N LEU A 47 -1.99 19.27 -8.88
CA LEU A 47 -0.94 18.53 -9.60
C LEU A 47 -0.04 19.43 -10.48
N ARG A 48 -0.42 20.71 -10.66
CA ARG A 48 0.37 21.71 -11.39
C ARG A 48 1.53 22.30 -10.57
N ASP A 49 1.47 22.21 -9.24
CA ASP A 49 2.49 22.78 -8.34
C ASP A 49 3.39 21.68 -7.74
N LEU A 50 3.56 20.57 -8.46
CA LEU A 50 4.41 19.46 -8.06
C LEU A 50 5.87 19.92 -8.01
N GLU A 51 6.40 20.12 -6.80
CA GLU A 51 7.83 20.24 -6.59
C GLU A 51 8.54 18.95 -7.04
N PRO A 52 9.39 18.98 -8.08
CA PRO A 52 9.96 17.78 -8.68
C PRO A 52 10.79 16.95 -7.69
N ARG A 53 11.45 17.62 -6.74
CA ARG A 53 12.26 16.97 -5.70
C ARG A 53 11.41 16.18 -4.73
N ALA A 54 10.36 16.78 -4.17
CA ALA A 54 9.44 16.10 -3.26
C ALA A 54 8.72 14.93 -3.96
N ALA A 55 8.31 15.11 -5.22
CA ALA A 55 7.69 14.05 -6.03
C ALA A 55 8.65 12.87 -6.26
N LEU A 56 9.92 13.15 -6.58
CA LEU A 56 10.92 12.10 -6.78
C LEU A 56 11.24 11.35 -5.48
N VAL A 57 11.40 12.07 -4.36
CA VAL A 57 11.64 11.47 -3.04
C VAL A 57 10.45 10.60 -2.62
N ALA A 58 9.23 11.09 -2.80
CA ALA A 58 8.01 10.33 -2.52
C ALA A 58 7.92 9.06 -3.38
N LEU A 59 8.27 9.15 -4.67
CA LEU A 59 8.28 8.00 -5.57
C LEU A 59 9.30 6.94 -5.12
N ILE A 60 10.53 7.34 -4.84
CA ILE A 60 11.57 6.43 -4.36
C ILE A 60 11.13 5.78 -3.04
N PHE A 61 10.59 6.57 -2.12
CA PHE A 61 10.16 6.09 -0.81
C PHE A 61 8.97 5.12 -0.94
N ALA A 62 7.95 5.45 -1.73
CA ALA A 62 6.79 4.59 -1.97
C ALA A 62 7.19 3.27 -2.64
N LEU A 63 8.13 3.28 -3.59
CA LEU A 63 8.65 2.07 -4.21
C LEU A 63 9.43 1.19 -3.21
N LEU A 64 10.26 1.81 -2.36
CA LEU A 64 10.97 1.08 -1.29
C LEU A 64 10.00 0.47 -0.29
N LEU A 65 8.98 1.22 0.12
CA LEU A 65 7.95 0.77 1.04
C LEU A 65 7.14 -0.38 0.43
N LEU A 66 6.68 -0.24 -0.82
CA LEU A 66 5.98 -1.28 -1.55
C LEU A 66 6.83 -2.56 -1.64
N ALA A 67 8.09 -2.44 -2.05
CA ALA A 67 9.00 -3.58 -2.11
C ALA A 67 9.16 -4.27 -0.75
N PHE A 68 9.25 -3.50 0.33
CA PHE A 68 9.37 -4.02 1.69
C PHE A 68 8.08 -4.71 2.18
N LEU A 69 6.90 -4.15 1.87
CA LEU A 69 5.60 -4.77 2.17
C LEU A 69 5.37 -6.06 1.36
N LEU A 70 5.84 -6.12 0.12
CA LEU A 70 5.82 -7.35 -0.69
C LEU A 70 6.73 -8.45 -0.11
N LEU A 71 7.69 -8.10 0.75
CA LEU A 71 8.51 -9.04 1.53
C LEU A 71 7.87 -9.41 2.89
N ALA A 72 6.63 -8.99 3.17
CA ALA A 72 5.98 -9.26 4.46
C ALA A 72 5.95 -10.75 4.81
N ARG A 73 5.61 -11.63 3.85
CA ARG A 73 5.56 -13.07 4.11
C ARG A 73 6.88 -13.66 4.59
N PRO A 74 8.01 -13.58 3.85
CA PRO A 74 9.27 -14.13 4.33
C PRO A 74 9.74 -13.49 5.64
N ILE A 75 9.46 -12.20 5.87
CA ILE A 75 9.76 -11.53 7.16
C ILE A 75 8.96 -12.15 8.31
N LEU A 76 7.66 -12.37 8.11
CA LEU A 76 6.77 -12.94 9.13
C LEU A 76 7.09 -14.41 9.42
N GLN A 77 7.49 -15.17 8.40
CA GLN A 77 7.85 -16.59 8.49
C GLN A 77 9.26 -16.84 9.03
N ALA A 78 10.13 -15.83 9.06
CA ALA A 78 11.49 -15.98 9.57
C ALA A 78 11.51 -16.38 11.06
N GLU A 79 12.42 -17.27 11.42
CA GLU A 79 12.67 -17.66 12.82
C GLU A 79 13.10 -16.47 13.67
N MET A 80 12.80 -16.52 14.98
CA MET A 80 13.07 -15.42 15.90
C MET A 80 14.56 -15.28 16.21
N THR A 81 15.27 -14.57 15.34
CA THR A 81 16.64 -14.06 15.55
C THR A 81 16.60 -12.55 15.81
N PRO A 82 17.65 -11.93 16.38
CA PRO A 82 17.68 -10.47 16.57
C PRO A 82 17.43 -9.68 15.27
N VAL A 83 17.96 -10.16 14.13
CA VAL A 83 17.74 -9.56 12.82
C VAL A 83 16.27 -9.72 12.37
N ALA A 84 15.70 -10.92 12.51
CA ALA A 84 14.30 -11.14 12.16
C ALA A 84 13.33 -10.32 13.03
N THR A 85 13.62 -10.18 14.32
CA THR A 85 12.85 -9.32 15.23
C THR A 85 12.90 -7.86 14.78
N LEU A 86 14.08 -7.36 14.40
CA LEU A 86 14.21 -6.01 13.84
C LEU A 86 13.42 -5.86 12.53
N LEU A 87 13.50 -6.84 11.62
CA LEU A 87 12.74 -6.81 10.36
C LEU A 87 11.23 -6.82 10.60
N LYS A 88 10.73 -7.60 11.58
CA LYS A 88 9.30 -7.61 11.96
C LYS A 88 8.86 -6.28 12.57
N PHE A 89 9.72 -5.64 13.36
CA PHE A 89 9.47 -4.30 13.89
C PHE A 89 9.44 -3.25 12.76
N CYS A 90 10.42 -3.28 11.86
CA CYS A 90 10.43 -2.43 10.66
C CYS A 90 9.19 -2.67 9.79
N LEU A 91 8.71 -3.92 9.66
CA LEU A 91 7.50 -4.24 8.93
C LEU A 91 6.26 -3.64 9.59
N ALA A 92 6.17 -3.67 10.93
CA ALA A 92 5.09 -3.02 11.65
C ALA A 92 5.10 -1.50 11.43
N LEU A 93 6.27 -0.86 11.44
CA LEU A 93 6.41 0.56 11.11
C LEU A 93 6.04 0.87 9.66
N ALA A 94 6.45 0.02 8.72
CA ALA A 94 6.11 0.14 7.31
C ALA A 94 4.59 0.07 7.10
N ILE A 95 3.91 -0.89 7.71
CA ILE A 95 2.44 -1.00 7.67
C ILE A 95 1.79 0.25 8.29
N GLY A 96 2.29 0.74 9.42
CA GLY A 96 1.77 1.95 10.05
C GLY A 96 1.90 3.19 9.17
N TYR A 97 3.06 3.35 8.52
CA TYR A 97 3.30 4.46 7.60
C TYR A 97 2.45 4.35 6.33
N ASP A 98 2.33 3.15 5.77
CA ASP A 98 1.50 2.87 4.59
C ASP A 98 0.02 3.21 4.87
N LEU A 99 -0.54 2.71 5.98
CA LEU A 99 -1.90 3.06 6.40
C LEU A 99 -2.09 4.57 6.58
N PHE A 100 -1.11 5.25 7.19
CA PHE A 100 -1.19 6.70 7.38
C PHE A 100 -1.17 7.45 6.04
N THR A 101 -0.26 7.12 5.14
CA THR A 101 -0.13 7.79 3.84
C THR A 101 -1.27 7.45 2.89
N SER A 102 -1.72 6.19 2.85
CA SER A 102 -2.92 5.78 2.12
C SER A 102 -4.18 6.45 2.65
N TRP A 103 -4.31 6.65 3.98
CA TRP A 103 -5.40 7.45 4.54
C TRP A 103 -5.41 8.87 3.97
N LEU A 104 -4.24 9.54 3.94
CA LEU A 104 -4.11 10.89 3.38
C LEU A 104 -4.50 10.94 1.89
N GLY A 105 -4.05 9.96 1.10
CA GLY A 105 -4.41 9.84 -0.31
C GLY A 105 -5.90 9.60 -0.50
N ASN A 106 -6.48 8.65 0.22
CA ASN A 106 -7.91 8.34 0.13
C ASN A 106 -8.77 9.56 0.53
N ALA A 107 -8.42 10.24 1.62
CA ALA A 107 -9.10 11.47 2.06
C ALA A 107 -9.09 12.54 0.95
N HIS A 108 -7.95 12.70 0.28
CA HIS A 108 -7.78 13.67 -0.79
C HIS A 108 -8.61 13.34 -2.05
N PHE A 109 -8.57 12.10 -2.52
CA PHE A 109 -9.16 11.74 -3.80
C PHE A 109 -10.66 11.41 -3.73
N LEU A 110 -11.15 10.91 -2.59
CA LEU A 110 -12.54 10.45 -2.46
C LEU A 110 -13.46 11.48 -1.81
N PHE A 111 -12.91 12.32 -0.93
CA PHE A 111 -13.71 13.20 -0.07
C PHE A 111 -13.45 14.68 -0.27
N ARG A 112 -12.74 15.04 -1.35
CA ARG A 112 -12.56 16.43 -1.72
C ARG A 112 -13.93 17.11 -1.92
N GLN A 113 -14.20 18.10 -1.08
CA GLN A 113 -15.23 19.14 -1.23
C GLN A 113 -16.70 18.80 -0.91
N GLN A 114 -17.03 17.71 -0.22
CA GLN A 114 -18.41 17.52 0.23
C GLN A 114 -18.59 17.90 1.70
N PRO A 115 -19.38 18.95 2.02
CA PRO A 115 -19.89 19.15 3.36
C PRO A 115 -20.91 18.04 3.64
N THR A 116 -20.43 16.88 4.07
CA THR A 116 -21.29 15.78 4.48
C THR A 116 -21.70 15.96 5.93
N GLU A 117 -23.01 16.00 6.19
CA GLU A 117 -23.61 16.15 7.52
C GLU A 117 -23.27 14.97 8.47
N ASN A 118 -22.64 13.90 7.96
CA ASN A 118 -22.37 12.67 8.69
C ASN A 118 -20.87 12.29 8.65
N VAL A 119 -20.04 13.15 9.25
CA VAL A 119 -18.58 13.01 9.34
C VAL A 119 -18.13 11.63 9.85
N LEU A 120 -18.83 11.08 10.86
CA LEU A 120 -18.48 9.78 11.45
C LEU A 120 -18.58 8.62 10.46
N LEU A 121 -19.65 8.56 9.66
CA LEU A 121 -19.85 7.47 8.68
C LEU A 121 -18.81 7.56 7.56
N LEU A 122 -18.42 8.78 7.20
CA LEU A 122 -17.36 9.06 6.24
C LEU A 122 -16.01 8.54 6.72
N ASP A 123 -15.64 8.88 7.96
CA ASP A 123 -14.37 8.49 8.57
C ASP A 123 -14.27 6.96 8.72
N LEU A 124 -15.37 6.31 9.11
CA LEU A 124 -15.42 4.84 9.18
C LEU A 124 -15.28 4.18 7.81
N PHE A 125 -15.90 4.73 6.78
CA PHE A 125 -15.74 4.24 5.41
C PHE A 125 -14.30 4.43 4.92
N LEU A 126 -13.71 5.61 5.15
CA LEU A 126 -12.34 5.93 4.80
C LEU A 126 -11.35 4.99 5.50
N LEU A 127 -11.60 4.68 6.78
CA LEU A 127 -10.81 3.72 7.54
C LEU A 127 -10.91 2.32 6.95
N GLY A 128 -12.15 1.86 6.71
CA GLY A 128 -12.41 0.54 6.14
C GLY A 128 -11.76 0.37 4.78
N LEU A 129 -11.86 1.39 3.91
CA LEU A 129 -11.23 1.38 2.60
C LEU A 129 -9.71 1.35 2.71
N THR A 130 -9.12 2.22 3.54
CA THR A 130 -7.67 2.29 3.73
C THR A 130 -7.11 0.95 4.21
N VAL A 131 -7.72 0.36 5.24
CA VAL A 131 -7.31 -0.96 5.76
C VAL A 131 -7.47 -2.03 4.68
N PHE A 132 -8.56 -2.00 3.90
CA PHE A 132 -8.80 -2.98 2.84
C PHE A 132 -7.75 -2.91 1.72
N VAL A 133 -7.43 -1.71 1.22
CA VAL A 133 -6.49 -1.54 0.10
C VAL A 133 -5.05 -1.82 0.55
N SER A 134 -4.64 -1.38 1.74
CA SER A 134 -3.33 -1.72 2.30
C SER A 134 -3.19 -3.21 2.61
N ALA A 135 -4.29 -3.88 3.02
CA ALA A 135 -4.30 -5.34 3.15
C ALA A 135 -4.12 -6.04 1.80
N CYS A 136 -4.61 -5.48 0.69
CA CYS A 136 -4.38 -6.05 -0.65
C CYS A 136 -2.88 -6.07 -1.01
N THR A 137 -2.12 -5.02 -0.66
CA THR A 137 -0.65 -4.99 -0.85
C THR A 137 0.05 -6.11 -0.09
N LEU A 138 -0.34 -6.36 1.16
CA LEU A 138 0.18 -7.51 1.92
C LEU A 138 -0.26 -8.84 1.30
N LEU A 139 -1.53 -8.99 0.93
CA LEU A 139 -2.07 -10.21 0.32
C LEU A 139 -1.39 -10.55 -1.01
N THR A 140 -0.90 -9.57 -1.77
CA THR A 140 -0.09 -9.79 -2.98
C THR A 140 1.16 -10.62 -2.66
N SER A 141 1.82 -10.39 -1.51
CA SER A 141 2.95 -11.21 -1.03
C SER A 141 2.57 -12.68 -0.82
N PHE A 142 1.35 -12.94 -0.37
CA PHE A 142 0.88 -14.29 -0.04
C PHE A 142 0.26 -15.04 -1.22
N LEU A 143 -0.47 -14.36 -2.10
CA LEU A 143 -1.27 -14.99 -3.15
C LEU A 143 -0.57 -15.01 -4.51
N VAL A 144 0.06 -13.90 -4.88
CA VAL A 144 0.65 -13.74 -6.23
C VAL A 144 2.08 -14.26 -6.23
N LEU A 145 2.90 -13.80 -5.29
CA LEU A 145 4.33 -14.17 -5.24
C LEU A 145 4.58 -15.63 -4.78
N ASP A 146 3.63 -16.26 -4.06
CA ASP A 146 3.69 -17.70 -3.75
C ASP A 146 3.41 -18.58 -4.97
N SER A 147 2.50 -18.15 -5.85
CA SER A 147 2.14 -18.95 -7.02
C SER A 147 3.32 -19.11 -7.99
N SER A 148 4.21 -18.12 -8.04
CA SER A 148 5.44 -18.14 -8.85
C SER A 148 6.56 -19.03 -8.28
N SER A 149 6.64 -19.24 -6.97
CA SER A 149 7.66 -20.13 -6.37
C SER A 149 7.31 -21.62 -6.50
N ARG A 150 6.08 -21.93 -6.92
CA ARG A 150 5.61 -23.30 -7.24
C ARG A 150 5.84 -23.71 -8.70
N LEU A 151 6.50 -22.88 -9.52
CA LEU A 151 6.99 -23.33 -10.82
C LEU A 151 8.05 -24.42 -10.58
N PRO A 152 7.85 -25.66 -11.05
CA PRO A 152 8.81 -26.71 -10.81
C PRO A 152 10.13 -26.35 -11.49
N LEU A 153 11.23 -26.44 -10.72
CA LEU A 153 12.62 -26.51 -11.19
C LEU A 153 12.90 -27.65 -12.21
N ALA A 154 11.87 -28.30 -12.74
CA ALA A 154 11.93 -29.45 -13.65
C ALA A 154 12.19 -29.06 -15.12
N ALA A 155 12.83 -27.93 -15.38
CA ALA A 155 13.28 -27.53 -16.72
C ALA A 155 14.81 -27.36 -16.81
N ALA A 156 15.56 -27.79 -15.80
CA ALA A 156 17.02 -27.82 -15.80
C ALA A 156 17.52 -29.23 -15.41
N SER A 157 17.30 -30.19 -16.30
CA SER A 157 18.05 -31.46 -16.36
C SER A 157 18.07 -31.96 -17.80
#